data_AF-A0A382K509-F1
#
_entry.id   AF-A0A382K509-F1
#
_cell.length_a   1.000
_cell.length_b   1.000
_cell.length_c   1.000
_cell.angle_alpha   90.00
_cell.angle_beta   90.00
_cell.angle_gamma   90.00
#
_symmetry.space_group_name_H-M   'P 1'
#
loop_
_entity.id
_entity.type
_entity.pdbx_description
1 polymer ?
#
loop_
_entity_poly.entity_id
_entity_poly.type
_entity_poly.pdbx_seq_one_letter_code
_entity_poly.pdbx_strand_id
1 'polypeptide(L)' 'MAGNRILSGMQPSGPLHLGNYHGALKNWVSMQDSFDCFFFIADLHSLTTLYEDPQLLKKYSF' A
#
# COMPACT_ATOMS: atom_id res chain seq x y z
N MET A 1 25.08 10.05 2.49
CA MET A 1 24.47 10.44 1.20
C MET A 1 23.01 10.05 1.26
N ALA A 2 22.08 10.99 1.03
CA ALA A 2 20.66 10.65 0.99
C ALA A 2 20.40 9.86 -0.29
N GLY A 3 20.43 8.53 -0.21
CA GLY A 3 19.91 7.67 -1.27
C GLY A 3 18.46 8.09 -1.55
N ASN A 4 18.05 8.05 -2.81
CA ASN A 4 16.68 8.42 -3.15
C ASN A 4 15.71 7.48 -2.40
N ARG A 5 14.90 8.05 -1.51
CA ARG A 5 13.94 7.32 -0.67
C ARG A 5 12.56 7.39 -1.31
N ILE A 6 11.86 6.27 -1.28
CA ILE A 6 10.50 6.15 -1.81
C ILE A 6 9.59 5.73 -0.67
N LEU A 7 8.52 6.48 -0.46
CA LEU A 7 7.44 6.11 0.44
C LEU A 7 6.20 5.78 -0.38
N SER A 8 5.63 4.60 -0.19
CA SER A 8 4.44 4.15 -0.92
C SER A 8 3.45 3.51 0.05
N GLY A 9 2.19 3.94 -0.02
CA GLY A 9 1.11 3.42 0.82
C GLY A 9 0.00 2.82 -0.02
N MET A 10 -0.55 1.68 0.39
CA MET A 10 -1.75 1.11 -0.23
C MET A 10 -2.93 1.14 0.74
N GLN A 11 -4.10 1.51 0.22
CA GLN A 11 -5.34 1.43 0.97
C GLN A 11 -5.79 -0.04 1.12
N PRO A 12 -6.09 -0.53 2.33
CA PRO A 12 -6.72 -1.84 2.57
C PRO A 12 -8.21 -1.86 2.15
N SER A 13 -8.49 -1.62 0.86
CA SER A 13 -9.86 -1.56 0.31
C SER A 13 -10.44 -2.90 -0.14
N GLY A 14 -9.70 -4.00 0.03
CA GLY A 14 -10.13 -5.34 -0.35
C GLY A 14 -8.96 -6.25 -0.74
N PRO A 15 -9.26 -7.44 -1.30
CA PRO A 15 -8.22 -8.35 -1.78
C PRO A 15 -7.47 -7.75 -2.96
N LEU A 16 -6.14 -7.94 -2.97
CA LEU A 16 -5.29 -7.56 -4.10
C LEU A 16 -5.68 -8.34 -5.35
N HIS A 17 -5.77 -7.65 -6.48
CA HIS A 17 -6.06 -8.25 -7.78
C HIS A 17 -4.98 -7.91 -8.81
N LEU A 18 -5.08 -8.51 -10.01
CA LEU A 18 -4.10 -8.34 -11.10
C LEU A 18 -3.87 -6.87 -11.50
N GLY A 19 -4.88 -6.02 -11.30
CA GLY A 19 -4.77 -4.57 -11.51
C GLY A 19 -3.78 -3.91 -10.57
N ASN A 20 -3.82 -4.24 -9.27
CA ASN A 20 -2.82 -3.75 -8.30
C ASN A 20 -1.43 -4.30 -8.63
N TYR A 21 -1.36 -5.56 -9.10
CA TYR A 21 -0.09 -6.18 -9.46
C TYR A 21 0.59 -5.45 -10.61
N HIS A 22 -0.12 -5.28 -11.71
CA HIS A 22 0.43 -4.65 -12.91
C HIS A 22 0.62 -3.14 -12.73
N GLY A 23 -0.25 -2.48 -11.97
CA GLY A 23 -0.21 -1.04 -11.75
C GLY A 23 0.86 -0.58 -10.76
N ALA A 24 1.01 -1.28 -9.63
CA ALA A 24 1.86 -0.83 -8.53
C ALA A 24 2.89 -1.88 -8.10
N LEU A 25 2.46 -3.10 -7.73
CA LEU A 25 3.35 -4.07 -7.07
C LEU A 25 4.54 -4.48 -7.94
N LYS A 26 4.33 -4.68 -9.24
CA LYS A 26 5.43 -5.01 -10.17
C LYS A 26 6.50 -3.91 -10.19
N ASN A 27 6.07 -2.64 -10.19
CA ASN A 27 6.98 -1.50 -10.15
C ASN A 27 7.68 -1.42 -8.78
N TRP A 28 6.95 -1.60 -7.68
CA TRP A 28 7.50 -1.61 -6.33
C TRP A 28 8.59 -2.68 -6.14
N VAL A 29 8.45 -3.85 -6.77
CA VAL A 29 9.50 -4.88 -6.78
C VAL A 29 10.75 -4.36 -7.48
N SER A 30 10.63 -3.81 -8.69
CA SER A 30 11.79 -3.28 -9.43
C SER A 30 12.47 -2.09 -8.77
N MET A 31 11.73 -1.29 -7.99
CA MET A 31 12.25 -0.10 -7.32
C MET A 31 13.12 -0.44 -6.10
N GLN A 32 12.94 -1.61 -5.50
CA GLN A 32 13.72 -2.04 -4.34
C GLN A 32 15.21 -2.22 -4.66
N ASP A 33 15.55 -2.49 -5.93
CA ASP A 33 16.95 -2.65 -6.37
C ASP A 33 17.70 -1.31 -6.48
N SER A 34 16.97 -0.19 -6.57
CA SER A 34 17.53 1.13 -6.89
C SER A 34 17.29 2.20 -5.83
N PHE A 35 16.34 1.98 -4.92
CA PHE A 35 15.85 2.98 -3.96
C PHE A 35 15.65 2.38 -2.57
N ASP A 36 15.78 3.24 -1.55
CA ASP A 36 15.34 2.91 -0.19
C ASP A 36 13.81 3.00 -0.12
N CYS A 37 13.14 1.86 -0.29
CA CYS A 37 11.68 1.79 -0.31
C CYS A 37 11.08 1.57 1.08
N PHE A 38 10.10 2.40 1.43
CA PHE A 38 9.26 2.29 2.61
C PHE A 38 7.82 2.06 2.15
N PHE A 39 7.24 0.94 2.57
CA PHE A 39 5.86 0.58 2.25
C PHE A 39 5.01 0.57 3.52
N PHE A 40 3.80 1.12 3.47
CA PHE A 40 2.87 1.11 4.59
C PHE A 40 1.43 0.81 4.16
N ILE A 41 0.63 0.33 5.10
CA ILE A 41 -0.81 0.20 4.93
C ILE A 41 -1.45 1.52 5.37
N ALA A 42 -2.25 2.13 4.50
CA ALA A 42 -2.92 3.39 4.78
C ALA A 42 -4.23 3.17 5.54
N ASP A 43 -4.18 2.47 6.67
CA ASP A 43 -5.32 2.09 7.52
C ASP A 43 -6.08 3.32 8.07
N LEU A 44 -5.36 4.29 8.63
CA LEU A 44 -5.94 5.52 9.18
C LEU A 44 -6.61 6.35 8.07
N HIS A 45 -5.98 6.44 6.89
CA HIS A 45 -6.57 7.13 5.74
C HIS A 45 -7.83 6.41 5.25
N SER A 46 -7.86 5.08 5.34
CA SER A 46 -9.00 4.28 4.91
C SER A 46 -10.23 4.50 5.78
N LEU A 47 -10.09 4.89 7.05
CA LEU A 47 -11.22 5.21 7.92
C LEU A 47 -12.08 6.37 7.37
N THR A 48 -11.52 7.24 6.52
CA THR A 48 -12.27 8.33 5.89
C THR A 48 -13.24 7.86 4.80
N THR A 49 -13.02 6.67 4.23
CA THR A 49 -13.83 6.13 3.13
C THR A 49 -14.55 4.83 3.49
N LEU A 50 -13.98 4.01 4.38
CA LEU A 50 -14.53 2.73 4.85
C LEU A 50 -15.19 2.85 6.24
N TYR A 51 -15.75 4.03 6.56
CA TYR A 51 -16.38 4.29 7.86
C TYR A 51 -17.65 3.46 8.10
N GLU A 52 -18.31 3.00 7.04
CA GLU A 52 -19.57 2.24 7.11
C GLU A 52 -19.38 0.83 7.69
N ASP A 53 -18.25 0.19 7.41
CA ASP A 53 -17.88 -1.09 8.00
C ASP A 53 -16.38 -1.12 8.35
N PRO A 54 -16.00 -0.58 9.52
CA PRO A 54 -14.62 -0.55 9.99
C PRO A 54 -14.04 -1.95 10.25
N GLN A 55 -14.87 -2.99 10.34
CA GLN A 55 -14.37 -4.36 10.55
C GLN A 55 -13.64 -4.89 9.31
N LEU A 56 -13.96 -4.38 8.11
CA LEU A 56 -13.21 -4.68 6.89
C LEU A 56 -11.75 -4.26 7.01
N LEU A 57 -11.45 -3.15 7.70
CA LEU A 57 -10.07 -2.73 7.93
C LEU A 57 -9.30 -3.76 8.73
N LYS A 58 -9.89 -4.36 9.76
CA LYS A 58 -9.26 -5.46 10.51
C LYS A 58 -8.98 -6.70 9.66
N LYS A 59 -9.70 -6.89 8.55
CA LYS A 59 -9.53 -8.04 7.65
C LYS A 59 -8.40 -7.82 6.65
N TYR A 60 -8.16 -6.57 6.25
CA TYR A 60 -7.22 -6.22 5.19
C TYR A 60 -6.02 -5.38 5.67
N SER A 61 -6.03 -4.97 6.93
CA SER A 61 -4.92 -4.40 7.68
C SER A 61 -4.43 -5.42 8.70
N PHE A 62 -3.12 -5.39 9.00
CA PHE A 62 -2.49 -6.29 9.98
C PHE A 62 -2.86 -5.93 11.42
#